data_AF-A0A2K3L148-F1
#
_entry.id   AF-A0A2K3L148-F1
#
_cell.length_a   1.000
_cell.length_b   1.000
_cell.length_c   1.000
_cell.angle_alpha   90.00
_cell.angle_beta   90.00
_cell.angle_gamma   90.00
#
_symmetry.space_group_name_H-M   'P 1'
#
loop_
_entity.id
_entity.type
_entity.pdbx_description
1 polymer ?
#
loop_
_entity_poly.entity_id
_entity_poly.type
_entity_poly.pdbx_seq_one_letter_code
_entity_poly.pdbx_strand_id
1 'polypeptide(L)' 'MAYGGGGFAISYPLAVALEKMQDRCIQRYPGLYGSDDRIQACMAELGVPLTKEKGFHQGTISSSLEFGR' A
#
# COMPACT_ATOMS: atom_id res chain seq x y z
N MET A 1 1.05 1.04 5.81
CA MET A 1 0.91 0.99 4.34
C MET A 1 -0.01 2.11 3.90
N ALA A 2 -0.52 2.15 2.67
CA ALA A 2 -1.24 3.30 2.09
C ALA A 2 -2.57 3.71 2.77
N TYR A 3 -2.92 3.13 3.92
CA TYR A 3 -4.05 3.49 4.79
C TYR A 3 -5.40 3.67 4.08
N GLY A 4 -5.60 2.97 2.96
CA GLY A 4 -6.80 2.93 2.14
C GLY A 4 -6.96 4.07 1.12
N GLY A 5 -6.13 5.13 1.16
CA GLY A 5 -6.33 6.31 0.32
C GLY A 5 -5.06 6.93 -0.28
N GLY A 6 -3.88 6.63 0.27
CA GLY A 6 -2.62 7.24 -0.15
C GLY A 6 -2.02 6.64 -1.43
N GLY A 7 -2.51 5.48 -1.85
CA GLY A 7 -1.92 4.69 -2.93
C GLY A 7 -0.56 4.09 -2.56
N PHE A 8 -0.17 3.04 -3.27
CA PHE A 8 1.17 2.45 -3.23
C PHE A 8 1.56 2.00 -4.63
N ALA A 9 2.85 1.79 -4.84
CA ALA A 9 3.37 1.26 -6.10
C ALA A 9 4.07 -0.08 -5.87
N ILE A 10 3.94 -0.97 -6.86
CA ILE A 10 4.66 -2.23 -6.95
C ILE A 10 5.24 -2.36 -8.36
N SER A 11 6.35 -3.09 -8.48
CA SER A 11 6.90 -3.42 -9.80
C SER A 11 6.03 -4.47 -10.49
N TYR A 12 6.08 -4.51 -11.83
CA TYR A 12 5.34 -5.50 -12.60
C TYR A 12 5.69 -6.96 -12.22
N PRO A 13 6.97 -7.36 -12.03
CA PRO A 13 7.29 -8.71 -11.59
C PRO A 13 6.67 -9.06 -10.22
N LEU A 14 6.60 -8.10 -9.30
CA LEU A 14 5.97 -8.30 -7.99
C LEU A 14 4.45 -8.49 -8.14
N ALA A 15 3.80 -7.73 -9.02
CA ALA A 15 2.38 -7.91 -9.31
C ALA A 15 2.08 -9.32 -9.84
N VAL A 16 2.91 -9.84 -10.76
CA VAL A 16 2.78 -11.22 -11.27
C VAL A 16 3.03 -12.27 -10.19
N ALA A 17 3.94 -12.02 -9.25
CA ALA A 17 4.18 -12.93 -8.13
C ALA A 17 3.02 -12.92 -7.12
N LEU A 18 2.48 -11.74 -6.82
CA LEU A 18 1.33 -11.57 -5.93
C LEU A 18 0.07 -12.24 -6.50
N GLU A 19 -0.24 -12.05 -7.78
CA GLU A 19 -1.41 -12.63 -8.43
C GLU A 19 -1.53 -14.15 -8.20
N LYS A 20 -0.41 -14.87 -8.26
CA LYS A 20 -0.37 -16.33 -8.06
C LYS A 20 -0.68 -16.80 -6.64
N MET A 21 -0.65 -15.91 -5.64
CA MET A 21 -0.71 -16.27 -4.23
C MET A 21 -1.65 -15.43 -3.36
N GLN A 22 -2.07 -14.25 -3.83
CA GLN A 22 -2.79 -13.26 -3.04
C GLN A 22 -4.07 -13.83 -2.43
N ASP A 23 -4.85 -14.63 -3.16
CA ASP A 23 -6.14 -15.15 -2.67
C ASP A 23 -5.96 -16.03 -1.43
N ARG A 24 -4.96 -16.93 -1.46
CA ARG A 24 -4.63 -17.79 -0.31
C ARG A 24 -4.00 -17.00 0.83
N CYS A 25 -3.17 -16.01 0.53
CA CYS A 25 -2.59 -15.14 1.54
C CYS A 25 -3.65 -14.31 2.27
N ILE A 26 -4.57 -13.70 1.52
CA ILE A 26 -5.70 -12.90 2.04
C ILE A 26 -6.54 -13.73 3.02
N GLN A 27 -6.71 -15.03 2.78
CA GLN A 27 -7.42 -15.95 3.68
C GLN A 27 -6.63 -16.28 4.96
N ARG A 28 -5.30 -16.26 4.94
CA ARG A 28 -4.46 -16.46 6.14
C ARG A 28 -4.50 -15.28 7.11
N TYR A 29 -4.84 -14.09 6.62
CA TYR A 29 -4.90 -12.87 7.42
C TYR A 29 -6.32 -12.27 7.47
N PRO A 30 -7.31 -12.98 8.05
CA PRO A 30 -8.69 -12.50 8.12
C PRO A 30 -8.88 -11.36 9.14
N GLY A 31 -7.97 -11.23 10.12
CA GLY A 31 -8.03 -10.19 11.15
C GLY A 31 -7.36 -8.86 10.77
N LEU A 32 -6.72 -8.78 9.60
CA LEU A 32 -6.12 -7.52 9.13
C LEU A 32 -7.18 -6.60 8.53
N TYR A 33 -7.06 -5.32 8.86
CA TYR A 33 -8.05 -4.32 8.49
C TYR A 33 -7.78 -3.75 7.08
N GLY A 34 -8.76 -3.90 6.19
CA GLY A 34 -8.71 -3.31 4.84
C GLY A 34 -7.78 -4.03 3.86
N SER A 35 -7.74 -3.53 2.63
CA SER A 35 -6.93 -4.08 1.54
C SER A 35 -5.44 -3.93 1.78
N ASP A 36 -5.03 -2.78 2.31
CA ASP A 36 -3.63 -2.38 2.32
C ASP A 36 -2.80 -3.21 3.29
N ASP A 37 -3.33 -3.50 4.48
CA ASP A 37 -2.67 -4.35 5.45
C ASP A 37 -2.56 -5.79 4.94
N ARG A 38 -3.58 -6.28 4.23
CA ARG A 38 -3.59 -7.63 3.65
C ARG A 38 -2.57 -7.75 2.52
N ILE A 39 -2.54 -6.80 1.58
CA ILE A 39 -1.54 -6.78 0.50
C ILE A 39 -0.13 -6.62 1.07
N GLN A 40 0.05 -5.84 2.14
CA GLN A 40 1.33 -5.73 2.84
C GLN A 40 1.79 -7.07 3.41
N ALA A 41 0.88 -7.82 4.05
CA ALA A 41 1.19 -9.14 4.58
C ALA A 41 1.60 -10.10 3.45
N CYS A 42 0.91 -10.07 2.31
CA CYS A 42 1.26 -10.90 1.15
C CYS A 42 2.61 -10.54 0.53
N MET A 43 2.94 -9.25 0.42
CA MET A 43 4.27 -8.83 -0.01
C MET A 43 5.37 -9.24 0.97
N ALA A 44 5.08 -9.22 2.28
CA ALA A 44 6.00 -9.67 3.30
C ALA A 44 6.27 -11.18 3.22
N GLU A 45 5.28 -12.01 2.88
CA GLU A 45 5.50 -13.44 2.61
C GLU A 45 6.45 -13.69 1.43
N LEU A 46 6.45 -12.79 0.43
CA LEU A 46 7.38 -12.81 -0.70
C LEU A 46 8.75 -12.20 -0.36
N GLY A 47 8.97 -11.77 0.88
CA GLY A 47 10.22 -11.16 1.33
C GLY A 47 10.44 -9.73 0.85
N VAL A 48 9.39 -9.04 0.39
CA VAL A 48 9.50 -7.66 -0.10
C VAL A 48 9.33 -6.65 1.05
N PRO A 49 10.34 -5.81 1.34
CA PRO A 49 10.24 -4.81 2.38
C PRO A 49 9.42 -3.59 1.92
N LEU A 50 8.80 -2.90 2.88
CA LEU A 50 8.14 -1.63 2.63
C LEU A 50 9.17 -0.51 2.44
N THR A 51 9.12 0.18 1.31
CA THR A 51 9.83 1.44 1.10
C THR A 51 8.87 2.60 1.32
N LYS A 52 9.26 3.59 2.14
CA LYS A 52 8.44 4.78 2.40
C LYS A 52 8.83 5.89 1.43
N GLU A 53 7.90 6.26 0.54
CA GLU A 53 8.07 7.35 -0.42
C GLU A 53 7.23 8.56 0.01
N LYS A 54 7.86 9.75 0.07
CA LYS A 54 7.21 10.96 0.60
C LYS A 54 6.15 11.54 -0.35
N GLY A 55 6.20 11.17 -1.62
CA GLY A 55 5.25 11.63 -2.64
C GLY A 55 3.86 10.98 -2.61
N PHE A 56 3.64 9.94 -1.80
CA PHE A 56 2.30 9.36 -1.61
C PHE A 56 1.60 10.04 -0.44
N HIS A 57 0.41 10.60 -0.70
CA HIS A 57 -0.34 11.40 0.26
C HIS A 57 -1.76 10.83 0.42
N GLN A 58 -2.19 10.58 1.66
CA GLN A 58 -3.54 10.10 1.99
C GLN A 58 -4.64 11.14 1.68
N GLY A 59 -4.29 12.41 1.66
CA GLY A 59 -5.22 13.51 1.44
C GLY A 59 -4.55 14.65 0.69
N THR A 60 -5.37 15.55 0.14
CA THR A 60 -4.90 16.73 -0.59
C THR A 60 -3.96 17.53 0.28
N ILE A 61 -2.74 17.74 -0.21
CA ILE A 61 -1.88 18.80 0.29
C ILE A 61 -2.58 20.09 -0.14
N SER A 62 -3.27 20.76 0.78
CA SER A 62 -3.62 22.16 0.54
C SER A 62 -2.28 22.88 0.44
N SER A 63 -1.86 23.25 -0.78
CA SER A 63 -0.87 24.30 -0.95
C SER A 63 -1.45 25.48 -0.18
N SER A 64 -0.89 25.74 0.99
CA SER A 64 -1.03 26.96 1.78
C SER A 64 -2.10 27.93 1.26
N LEU A 65 -3.12 28.20 2.08
CA LEU A 65 -3.63 29.56 2.20
C LEU A 65 -2.45 30.52 1.98
N GLU A 66 -2.42 31.24 0.85
CA GLU A 66 -1.64 32.46 0.75
C GLU A 66 -2.33 33.47 1.67
N PHE A 67 -2.07 33.33 2.97
CA PHE A 67 -2.27 34.42 3.91
C PHE A 67 -1.15 35.42 3.65
N GLY A 68 -1.43 36.43 2.83
CA GLY A 68 -0.52 37.55 2.60
C GLY A 68 -0.14 37.77 1.14
N ARG A 69 -1.11 38.17 0.31
CA ARG A 69 -0.89 39.24 -0.65
C ARG A 69 -2.16 40.09 -0.77
#